data_AF-A0A2L2YZX7-F1
#
_entry.id   AF-A0A2L2YZX7-F1
#
_cell.length_a   1.000
_cell.length_b   1.000
_cell.length_c   1.000
_cell.angle_alpha   90.00
_cell.angle_beta   90.00
_cell.angle_gamma   90.00
#
_symmetry.space_group_name_H-M   'P 1'
#
loop_
_entity.id
_entity.type
_entity.pdbx_description
1 polymer ?
#
loop_
_entity_poly.entity_id
_entity_poly.type
_entity_poly.pdbx_seq_one_letter_code
_entity_poly.pdbx_strand_id
1 'polypeptide(L)'
;PVLNTLQVFDIHDNPIHCDCKIAWLRDWIQNKGADIVQVPEETKCETPEEYQNLQLAEIPNDQLVCVSHGERLSTPYNSVIASVTLTL
;
A
#
# COMPACT_ATOMS: atom_id res chain seq x y z
N PRO A 1 13.47 10.05 -14.62
CA PRO A 1 13.11 11.33 -15.30
C PRO A 1 11.65 11.73 -15.12
N VAL A 2 10.68 10.82 -15.35
CA VAL A 2 9.23 11.10 -15.23
C VAL A 2 8.76 11.23 -13.77
N LEU A 3 9.35 10.47 -12.84
CA LEU A 3 8.98 10.52 -11.42
C LEU A 3 9.36 11.86 -10.74
N ASN A 4 10.24 12.67 -11.35
CA ASN A 4 10.73 13.94 -10.77
C ASN A 4 9.74 15.09 -10.96
N THR A 5 8.70 14.92 -11.79
CA THR A 5 7.67 15.93 -12.06
C THR A 5 6.32 15.54 -11.45
N LEU A 6 6.25 14.44 -10.70
CA LEU A 6 5.03 13.99 -10.04
C LEU A 6 4.70 14.96 -8.89
N GLN A 7 3.61 15.71 -9.03
CA GLN A 7 3.16 16.69 -8.04
C GLN A 7 2.06 16.13 -7.13
N VAL A 8 1.31 15.17 -7.64
CA VAL A 8 0.08 14.66 -7.05
C VAL A 8 0.05 13.16 -7.30
N PHE A 9 -0.07 12.38 -6.24
CA PHE A 9 -0.19 10.94 -6.28
C PHE A 9 -1.50 10.55 -5.61
N ASP A 10 -2.47 10.17 -6.41
CA ASP A 10 -3.77 9.75 -5.93
C ASP A 10 -3.83 8.22 -5.80
N ILE A 11 -4.09 7.73 -4.59
CA ILE A 11 -4.20 6.29 -4.31
C ILE A 11 -5.39 5.96 -3.38
N HIS A 12 -6.22 6.94 -3.02
CA HIS A 12 -7.44 6.66 -2.24
C HIS A 12 -8.41 5.78 -3.05
N ASP A 13 -9.33 5.10 -2.35
CA ASP A 13 -10.31 4.15 -2.92
C ASP A 13 -9.73 2.93 -3.67
N ASN A 14 -8.44 2.63 -3.50
CA ASN A 14 -7.87 1.36 -3.95
C ASN A 14 -8.00 0.30 -2.84
N PRO A 15 -8.40 -0.95 -3.16
CA PRO A 15 -8.46 -2.03 -2.19
C PRO A 15 -7.04 -2.52 -1.84
N ILE A 16 -6.36 -1.81 -0.94
CA ILE A 16 -4.96 -2.11 -0.61
C ILE A 16 -4.88 -3.39 0.23
N HIS A 17 -4.10 -4.36 -0.26
CA HIS A 17 -3.69 -5.53 0.52
C HIS A 17 -2.37 -5.22 1.22
N CYS A 18 -2.39 -5.19 2.55
CA CYS A 18 -1.27 -4.80 3.38
C CYS A 18 -0.45 -6.01 3.81
N ASP A 19 0.47 -6.40 2.93
CA ASP A 19 1.48 -7.42 3.17
C ASP A 19 2.89 -6.86 2.94
N CYS A 20 3.89 -7.74 2.93
CA CYS A 20 5.27 -7.32 2.71
C CYS A 20 5.52 -6.63 1.37
N LYS A 21 4.70 -6.86 0.34
CA LYS A 21 4.89 -6.31 -1.00
C LYS A 21 4.49 -4.84 -1.05
N ILE A 22 3.70 -4.36 -0.08
CA ILE A 22 3.32 -2.95 0.03
C ILE A 22 4.22 -2.15 0.98
N ALA A 23 5.19 -2.80 1.64
CA ALA A 23 6.11 -2.16 2.59
C ALA A 23 6.85 -0.95 1.99
N TRP A 24 7.21 -1.01 0.70
CA TRP A 24 7.87 0.11 0.01
C TRP A 24 6.96 1.34 -0.08
N LEU A 25 5.65 1.14 -0.28
CA LEU A 25 4.69 2.24 -0.42
C LEU A 25 4.48 2.89 0.95
N ARG A 26 4.35 2.08 2.01
CA ARG A 26 4.32 2.54 3.40
C ARG A 26 5.53 3.42 3.72
N ASP A 27 6.74 2.95 3.41
CA ASP A 27 7.98 3.73 3.61
C ASP A 27 8.02 4.98 2.75
N TRP A 28 7.53 4.91 1.52
CA TRP A 28 7.51 6.04 0.63
C TRP A 28 6.55 7.13 1.13
N ILE A 29 5.34 6.78 1.55
CA ILE A 29 4.34 7.70 2.13
C ILE A 29 4.93 8.42 3.35
N GLN A 30 5.56 7.68 4.28
CA GLN A 30 6.13 8.27 5.49
C GLN A 30 7.30 9.22 5.24
N ASN A 31 8.08 9.01 4.18
CA ASN A 31 9.32 9.76 3.96
C ASN A 31 9.19 10.87 2.91
N LYS A 32 8.72 10.52 1.71
CA LYS A 32 8.75 11.39 0.52
C LYS A 32 7.38 11.70 -0.04
N GLY A 33 6.42 10.82 0.20
CA GLY A 33 5.06 10.91 -0.30
C GLY A 33 4.17 11.83 0.53
N ALA A 34 4.59 12.22 1.75
CA ALA A 34 3.76 12.99 2.67
C ALA A 34 3.17 14.27 2.07
N ASP A 35 3.91 14.95 1.19
CA ASP A 35 3.48 16.22 0.57
C ASP A 35 2.73 16.05 -0.76
N ILE A 36 2.74 14.84 -1.34
CA ILE A 36 2.19 14.62 -2.70
C ILE A 36 1.12 13.54 -2.77
N VAL A 37 1.00 12.66 -1.77
CA VAL A 37 -0.12 11.73 -1.65
C VAL A 37 -1.37 12.55 -1.39
N GLN A 38 -2.36 12.44 -2.26
CA GLN A 38 -3.66 13.03 -2.00
C GLN A 38 -4.35 12.25 -0.89
N VAL A 39 -4.70 12.95 0.18
CA VAL A 39 -5.46 12.41 1.31
C VAL A 39 -4.79 11.16 1.90
N PRO A 40 -3.57 11.28 2.46
CA PRO A 40 -2.81 10.13 2.99
C PRO A 40 -3.57 9.38 4.09
N GLU A 41 -4.44 10.08 4.81
CA GLU A 41 -5.37 9.54 5.81
C GLU A 41 -6.42 8.58 5.25
N GLU A 42 -6.73 8.65 3.94
CA GLU A 42 -7.64 7.72 3.25
C GLU A 42 -6.89 6.58 2.52
N THR A 43 -5.56 6.55 2.62
CA THR A 43 -4.76 5.41 2.14
C THR A 43 -4.80 4.27 3.16
N LYS A 44 -5.94 3.58 3.23
CA LYS A 44 -6.23 2.51 4.20
C LYS A 44 -6.11 1.12 3.59
N CYS A 45 -5.79 0.14 4.43
CA CYS A 45 -5.79 -1.25 4.04
C CYS A 45 -7.22 -1.80 4.01
N GLU A 46 -7.58 -2.51 2.95
CA GLU A 46 -8.83 -3.28 2.89
C GLU A 46 -8.63 -4.69 3.45
N THR A 47 -7.43 -5.25 3.30
CA THR A 47 -7.06 -6.57 3.77
C THR A 47 -5.58 -6.63 4.16
N PRO A 48 -5.13 -7.65 4.92
CA PRO A 48 -5.91 -8.67 5.64
C PRO A 48 -6.78 -8.06 6.75
N GLU A 49 -7.65 -8.87 7.37
CA GLU A 49 -8.55 -8.44 8.46
C GLU A 49 -7.78 -7.75 9.60
N GLU A 50 -6.56 -8.23 9.90
CA GLU A 50 -5.67 -7.64 10.92
C GLU A 50 -5.40 -6.15 10.71
N TYR A 51 -5.32 -5.70 9.45
CA TYR A 51 -5.00 -4.32 9.11
C TYR A 51 -6.17 -3.55 8.52
N GLN A 52 -7.35 -4.16 8.45
CA GLN A 52 -8.51 -3.54 7.79
C GLN A 52 -8.85 -2.18 8.41
N ASN A 53 -9.05 -1.17 7.56
CA ASN A 53 -9.28 0.24 7.89
C ASN A 53 -8.12 0.98 8.57
N LEU A 54 -6.97 0.35 8.79
CA LEU A 54 -5.78 1.04 9.26
C LEU A 54 -5.12 1.80 8.11
N GLN A 55 -4.58 2.97 8.41
CA GLN A 55 -3.76 3.70 7.44
C GLN A 55 -2.48 2.92 7.16
N LEU A 56 -2.13 2.79 5.89
CA LEU A 56 -0.91 2.08 5.49
C LEU A 56 0.34 2.68 6.15
N ALA A 57 0.38 4.00 6.33
CA ALA A 57 1.49 4.69 6.99
C ALA A 57 1.59 4.42 8.50
N GLU A 58 0.53 3.94 9.16
CA GLU A 58 0.53 3.66 10.60
C GLU A 58 0.99 2.24 10.93
N ILE A 59 1.02 1.34 9.94
CA ILE A 59 1.45 -0.04 10.14
C ILE A 59 2.97 -0.08 10.39
N PRO A 60 3.43 -0.71 11.49
CA PRO A 60 4.85 -0.89 11.75
C PRO A 60 5.51 -1.72 10.62
N ASN A 61 6.70 -1.29 10.16
CA ASN A 61 7.37 -1.92 9.03
C ASN A 61 7.69 -3.41 9.28
N ASP A 62 8.00 -3.78 10.53
CA ASP A 62 8.27 -5.16 10.95
C ASP A 62 7.05 -6.10 10.88
N GLN A 63 5.84 -5.55 10.74
CA GLN A 63 4.61 -6.30 10.48
C GLN A 63 4.41 -6.59 8.98
N LEU A 64 5.03 -5.81 8.09
CA LEU A 64 4.99 -6.00 6.64
C LEU A 64 6.22 -6.78 6.15
N VAL A 65 6.46 -7.97 6.74
CA VAL A 65 7.65 -8.77 6.43
C VAL A 65 7.25 -10.15 5.87
N CYS A 66 7.78 -10.49 4.70
CA CYS A 66 7.67 -11.85 4.15
C CYS A 66 8.84 -12.69 4.62
N VAL A 67 8.56 -13.81 5.29
CA VAL A 67 9.59 -14.80 5.60
C VAL A 67 9.55 -15.92 4.55
N SER A 68 10.66 -16.10 3.83
CA SER A 68 10.82 -17.24 2.94
C SER A 68 11.34 -18.45 3.73
N HIS A 69 10.47 -19.12 4.49
CA HIS A 69 10.71 -20.49 4.93
C HIS A 69 9.44 -21.14 5.51
N GLY A 70 8.96 -22.19 4.85
CA GLY A 70 8.13 -23.24 5.45
C GLY A 70 6.68 -22.92 5.82
N GLU A 71 6.36 -21.82 6.50
CA GLU A 71 5.05 -21.68 7.17
C GLU A 71 4.70 -20.24 7.61
N ARG A 72 4.78 -19.26 6.69
CA ARG A 72 3.94 -18.05 6.77
C ARG A 72 3.31 -17.81 5.40
N LEU A 73 2.06 -18.25 5.28
CA LEU A 73 1.24 -17.93 4.12
C LEU A 73 1.08 -16.42 4.07
N SER A 74 1.71 -15.77 3.09
CA SER A 74 0.95 -14.76 2.36
C SER A 74 -0.28 -15.52 1.87
N THR A 75 -1.47 -15.11 2.33
CA THR A 75 -2.70 -15.73 1.86
C THR A 75 -2.67 -15.74 0.32
N PRO A 76 -3.23 -16.75 -0.34
CA PRO A 76 -3.39 -16.70 -1.79
C PRO A 76 -4.45 -15.64 -2.08
N TYR A 77 -4.07 -14.36 -1.97
CA TYR A 77 -4.79 -13.27 -2.56
C TYR A 77 -4.64 -13.51 -4.05
N ASN A 78 -5.67 -14.12 -4.65
CA ASN A 78 -5.85 -14.11 -6.09
C ASN A 78 -5.65 -12.66 -6.49
N SER A 79 -4.49 -12.37 -7.09
CA SER A 79 -4.13 -11.04 -7.52
C SER A 79 -5.05 -10.75 -8.70
N VAL A 80 -6.28 -10.34 -8.40
CA VAL A 80 -7.01 -9.46 -9.28
C VAL A 80 -6.13 -8.23 -9.28
N ILE A 81 -5.22 -8.16 -10.26
CA ILE A 81 -4.64 -6.89 -10.65
C ILE A 81 -5.88 -6.10 -11.02
N ALA A 82 -6.41 -5.31 -10.06
CA ALA A 82 -7.42 -4.34 -10.34
C ALA A 82 -6.73 -3.42 -11.34
N SER A 83 -7.03 -3.62 -12.61
CA SER A 83 -6.61 -2.74 -13.67
C SER A 83 -7.02 -1.36 -13.23
N VAL A 84 -6.02 -0.51 -12.92
CA VAL A 84 -6.23 0.90 -12.65
C VAL A 84 -6.94 1.43 -13.89
N THR A 85 -8.26 1.58 -13.78
CA THR A 85 -9.04 2.15 -14.86
C THR A 85 -8.87 3.64 -14.69
N LEU A 86 -7.86 4.20 -15.36
CA LEU A 86 -7.75 5.63 -15.55
C LEU A 86 -8.96 6.07 -16.36
N THR A 87 -10.05 6.45 -15.68
CA THR A 87 -11.09 7.28 -16.27
C THR A 87 -10.47 8.62 -16.63
N LEU A 88 -10.18 8.79 -17.92
CA LEU A 88 -9.87 10.09 -18.53
C LEU A 88 -11.11 10.98 -18.56
#